data_AF-A0A7V6D194-F1
#
_entry.id   AF-A0A7V6D194-F1
#
_cell.length_a   1.000
_cell.length_b   1.000
_cell.length_c   1.000
_cell.angle_alpha   90.00
_cell.angle_beta   90.00
_cell.angle_gamma   90.00
#
_symmetry.space_group_name_H-M   'P 1'
#
loop_
_entity.id
_entity.type
_entity.pdbx_description
1 polymer ?
#
loop_
_entity_poly.entity_id
_entity_poly.type
_entity_poly.pdbx_seq_one_letter_code
_entity_poly.pdbx_strand_id
1 'polypeptide(L)'
;MIRNRLVLGSWVPLRSNLGLELAVSNNDCAKPGLMQNLESGCSTTLHPYLNRREAFQLRQMGEVAYNRMKMKEAFRWIRSHPSAFLKLTAQRIFDFWFLHRSGEFWRTLVEPGFRLHQLVLAVATPMSLFALVLLWREKRLAALIMGAWLFLFPLVYYIVQSSDRYRMPTLWVRYLLAGYLAGQLLQWLNSHWPRATSALGSSRSGSESFESAGSWTT
;
A
#
# COMPACT_ATOMS: atom_id res chain seq x y z
N MET A 1 24.78 6.79 12.27
CA MET A 1 25.45 5.54 12.69
C MET A 1 26.41 5.71 13.86
N ILE A 2 27.21 6.80 13.92
CA ILE A 2 28.12 7.09 15.05
C ILE A 2 27.38 7.14 16.40
N ARG A 3 26.21 7.83 16.49
CA ARG A 3 25.37 7.85 17.70
C ARG A 3 24.93 6.45 18.16
N ASN A 4 24.59 5.55 17.24
CA ASN A 4 24.22 4.18 17.59
C ASN A 4 25.42 3.36 18.07
N ARG A 5 26.61 3.57 17.51
CA ARG A 5 27.84 2.95 18.04
C ARG A 5 28.17 3.44 19.45
N LEU A 6 28.02 4.74 19.70
CA LEU A 6 28.31 5.35 21.00
C LEU A 6 27.30 4.93 22.08
N VAL A 7 26.02 4.80 21.74
CA VAL A 7 24.95 4.50 22.72
C VAL A 7 24.65 3.00 22.84
N LEU A 8 24.73 2.24 21.74
CA LEU A 8 24.34 0.82 21.68
C LEU A 8 25.55 -0.12 21.55
N GLY A 9 26.78 0.41 21.47
CA GLY A 9 27.99 -0.40 21.32
C GLY A 9 28.08 -1.21 20.02
N SER A 10 27.21 -0.96 19.03
CA SER A 10 27.16 -1.74 17.79
C SER A 10 26.75 -0.91 16.58
N TRP A 11 27.20 -1.37 15.41
CA TRP A 11 26.86 -0.78 14.12
C TRP A 11 25.46 -1.20 13.70
N VAL A 12 24.45 -0.43 14.11
CA VAL A 12 23.06 -0.59 13.69
C VAL A 12 22.71 0.52 12.69
N PRO A 13 22.60 0.20 11.38
CA PRO A 13 22.48 1.21 10.33
C PRO A 13 21.11 1.91 10.31
N LEU A 14 20.02 1.25 10.71
CA LEU A 14 18.67 1.86 10.78
C LEU A 14 18.00 1.71 12.15
N ARG A 15 17.58 0.49 12.51
CA ARG A 15 16.93 0.16 13.79
C ARG A 15 17.36 -1.22 14.26
N SER A 16 17.49 -1.42 15.57
CA SER A 16 17.86 -2.72 16.12
C SER A 16 16.63 -3.60 16.40
N ASN A 17 15.42 -3.04 16.28
CA ASN A 17 14.16 -3.65 16.72
C ASN A 17 13.64 -4.82 15.88
N LEU A 18 14.29 -5.16 14.76
CA LEU A 18 13.77 -6.19 13.84
C LEU A 18 13.58 -7.54 14.54
N GLY A 19 14.48 -7.89 15.46
CA GLY A 19 14.38 -9.14 16.21
C GLY A 19 13.14 -9.21 17.11
N LEU A 20 12.85 -8.13 17.83
CA LEU A 20 11.64 -8.01 18.64
C LEU A 20 10.38 -8.07 17.76
N GLU A 21 10.33 -7.26 16.68
CA GLU A 21 9.15 -7.22 15.80
C GLU A 21 8.86 -8.58 15.19
N LEU A 22 9.89 -9.33 14.77
CA LEU A 22 9.72 -10.69 14.26
C LEU A 22 9.19 -11.65 15.33
N ALA A 23 9.66 -11.56 16.58
CA ALA A 23 9.20 -12.43 17.66
C ALA A 23 7.74 -12.15 18.06
N VAL A 24 7.37 -10.88 18.18
CA VAL A 24 5.98 -10.47 18.47
C VAL A 24 5.05 -10.82 17.32
N SER A 25 5.56 -10.87 16.09
CA SER A 25 4.77 -11.21 14.91
C SER A 25 4.68 -12.71 14.63
N ASN A 26 5.60 -13.54 15.12
CA ASN A 26 5.67 -14.96 14.75
C ASN A 26 5.78 -15.81 16.02
N ASN A 27 4.63 -16.12 16.59
CA ASN A 27 4.43 -16.91 17.80
C ASN A 27 3.00 -17.51 17.79
N ASP A 28 2.68 -18.34 18.77
CA ASP A 28 1.44 -19.12 18.80
C ASP A 28 0.17 -18.26 18.94
N CYS A 29 0.25 -17.08 19.57
CA CYS A 29 -0.89 -16.18 19.70
C CYS A 29 -0.99 -15.15 18.57
N ALA A 30 0.00 -15.10 17.67
CA ALA A 30 0.11 -14.05 16.66
C ALA A 30 -1.01 -14.11 15.61
N LYS A 31 -1.52 -12.93 15.31
CA LYS A 31 -2.47 -12.60 14.25
C LYS A 31 -1.76 -11.81 13.14
N PRO A 32 -2.34 -11.73 11.93
CA PRO A 32 -1.69 -11.05 10.80
C PRO A 32 -1.53 -9.54 10.98
N GLY A 33 -2.38 -8.88 11.78
CA GLY A 33 -2.36 -7.43 11.98
C GLY A 33 -2.06 -7.00 13.42
N LEU A 34 -1.42 -5.84 13.58
CA LEU A 34 -1.09 -5.24 14.87
C LEU A 34 -2.34 -5.00 15.75
N MET A 35 -3.42 -4.44 15.19
CA MET A 35 -4.65 -4.20 15.96
C MET A 35 -5.25 -5.49 16.50
N GLN A 36 -5.26 -6.56 15.70
CA GLN A 36 -5.72 -7.88 16.16
C GLN A 36 -4.86 -8.41 17.31
N ASN A 37 -3.54 -8.23 17.25
CA ASN A 37 -2.63 -8.65 18.31
C ASN A 37 -2.78 -7.84 19.60
N LEU A 38 -3.14 -6.55 19.49
CA LEU A 38 -3.46 -5.70 20.65
C LEU A 38 -4.78 -6.12 21.28
N GLU A 39 -5.83 -6.29 20.48
CA GLU A 39 -7.17 -6.71 20.94
C GLU A 39 -7.17 -8.11 21.54
N SER A 40 -6.44 -9.06 20.95
CA SER A 40 -6.35 -10.42 21.47
C SER A 40 -5.46 -10.53 22.71
N GLY A 41 -4.81 -9.44 23.13
CA GLY A 41 -3.84 -9.46 24.23
C GLY A 41 -2.50 -10.14 23.91
N CYS A 42 -2.26 -10.59 22.67
CA CYS A 42 -0.99 -11.24 22.33
C CYS A 42 0.20 -10.26 22.44
N SER A 43 -0.02 -8.98 22.11
CA SER A 43 1.00 -7.93 22.28
C SER A 43 1.28 -7.60 23.75
N THR A 44 0.31 -7.78 24.66
CA THR A 44 0.52 -7.44 26.08
C THR A 44 1.45 -8.43 26.79
N THR A 45 1.60 -9.65 26.25
CA THR A 45 2.51 -10.67 26.78
C THR A 45 3.92 -10.56 26.24
N LEU A 46 4.11 -10.15 24.99
CA LEU A 46 5.41 -10.28 24.30
C LEU A 46 6.13 -8.94 24.04
N HIS A 47 5.42 -7.82 24.11
CA HIS A 47 6.01 -6.52 23.78
C HIS A 47 6.46 -5.76 25.05
N PRO A 48 7.72 -5.30 25.16
CA PRO A 48 8.25 -4.63 26.35
C PRO A 48 7.57 -3.30 26.68
N TYR A 49 6.89 -2.68 25.71
CA TYR A 49 6.03 -1.52 25.96
C TYR A 49 4.84 -1.84 26.87
N LEU A 50 4.31 -3.06 26.78
CA LEU A 50 3.08 -3.49 27.48
C LEU A 50 3.38 -4.49 28.62
N ASN A 51 4.48 -5.23 28.53
CA ASN A 51 4.89 -6.19 29.55
C ASN A 51 6.09 -5.66 30.37
N ARG A 52 5.87 -5.45 31.67
CA ARG A 52 6.92 -5.00 32.60
C ARG A 52 8.09 -5.98 32.71
N ARG A 53 7.87 -7.29 32.58
CA ARG A 53 8.95 -8.30 32.64
C ARG A 53 9.88 -8.19 31.44
N GLU A 54 9.31 -8.08 30.24
CA GLU A 54 10.07 -7.86 29.01
C GLU A 54 10.78 -6.50 29.03
N ALA A 55 10.15 -5.45 29.59
CA ALA A 55 10.79 -4.14 29.78
C ALA A 55 12.01 -4.21 30.71
N PHE A 56 11.89 -4.95 31.80
CA PHE A 56 12.99 -5.16 32.76
C PHE A 56 14.13 -5.94 32.13
N GLN A 57 13.82 -7.01 31.39
CA GLN A 57 14.80 -7.81 30.67
C GLN A 57 15.53 -7.00 29.59
N LEU A 58 14.80 -6.20 28.82
CA LEU A 58 15.37 -5.24 27.85
C LEU A 58 16.32 -4.26 28.54
N ARG A 59 15.96 -3.73 29.71
CA ARG A 59 16.81 -2.81 30.49
C ARG A 59 18.08 -3.49 31.00
N GLN A 60 18.01 -4.74 31.46
CA GLN A 60 19.16 -5.48 31.97
C GLN A 60 20.13 -5.90 30.87
N MET A 61 19.61 -6.40 29.75
CA MET A 61 20.44 -6.93 28.66
C MET A 61 20.94 -5.84 27.71
N GLY A 62 20.23 -4.72 27.62
CA GLY A 62 20.41 -3.72 26.58
C GLY A 62 19.74 -4.10 25.26
N GLU A 63 19.44 -3.08 24.44
CA GLU A 63 18.62 -3.19 23.22
C GLU A 63 19.14 -4.24 22.22
N VAL A 64 20.47 -4.31 22.06
CA VAL A 64 21.13 -5.16 21.05
C VAL A 64 21.06 -6.64 21.45
N ALA A 65 21.45 -6.96 22.69
CA ALA A 65 21.45 -8.33 23.17
C ALA A 65 20.02 -8.89 23.26
N TYR A 66 19.09 -8.06 23.74
CA TYR A 66 17.68 -8.40 23.77
C TYR A 66 17.11 -8.66 22.37
N ASN A 67 17.38 -7.79 21.39
CA ASN A 67 16.90 -8.02 20.02
C ASN A 67 17.53 -9.26 19.36
N ARG A 68 18.81 -9.58 19.64
CA ARG A 68 19.42 -10.82 19.17
C ARG A 68 18.76 -12.06 19.79
N MET A 69 18.41 -12.00 21.07
CA MET A 69 17.66 -13.07 21.74
C MET A 69 16.29 -13.26 21.11
N LYS A 70 15.50 -12.19 20.94
CA LYS A 70 14.18 -12.24 20.29
C LYS A 70 14.25 -12.71 18.83
N MET A 71 15.29 -12.30 18.08
CA MET A 71 15.54 -12.81 16.73
C MET A 71 15.71 -14.35 16.72
N LYS A 72 16.48 -14.90 17.66
CA LYS A 72 16.65 -16.35 17.79
C LYS A 72 15.35 -17.06 18.19
N GLU A 73 14.53 -16.46 19.06
CA GLU A 73 13.20 -16.96 19.40
C GLU A 73 12.30 -17.04 18.16
N ALA A 74 12.21 -15.95 17.39
CA ALA A 74 11.42 -15.89 16.17
C ALA A 74 11.83 -16.97 15.16
N PHE A 75 13.14 -17.09 14.88
CA PHE A 75 13.63 -18.12 13.96
C PHE A 75 13.40 -19.54 14.45
N ARG A 76 13.50 -19.79 15.77
CA ARG A 76 13.17 -21.10 16.33
C ARG A 76 11.70 -21.43 16.07
N TRP A 77 10.81 -20.48 16.34
CA TRP A 77 9.37 -20.67 16.11
C TRP A 77 9.03 -20.89 14.63
N ILE A 78 9.62 -20.10 13.72
CA ILE A 78 9.41 -20.26 12.27
C ILE A 78 9.85 -21.65 11.79
N ARG A 79 10.98 -22.14 12.30
CA ARG A 79 11.49 -23.48 11.96
C ARG A 79 10.63 -24.60 12.51
N SER A 80 10.07 -24.45 13.71
CA SER A 80 9.18 -25.45 14.30
C SER A 80 7.74 -25.40 13.77
N HIS A 81 7.30 -24.26 13.23
CA HIS A 81 5.93 -24.05 12.74
C HIS A 81 5.88 -23.45 11.31
N PRO A 82 6.45 -24.12 10.29
CA PRO A 82 6.52 -23.58 8.94
C PRO A 82 5.13 -23.35 8.32
N SER A 83 4.17 -24.24 8.58
CA SER A 83 2.79 -24.12 8.07
C SER A 83 2.05 -22.92 8.67
N ALA A 84 2.19 -22.69 9.98
CA ALA A 84 1.61 -21.53 10.65
C ALA A 84 2.24 -20.22 10.14
N PHE A 85 3.56 -20.20 9.96
CA PHE A 85 4.27 -19.05 9.38
C PHE A 85 3.80 -18.73 7.95
N LEU A 86 3.67 -19.75 7.08
CA LEU A 86 3.17 -19.56 5.72
C LEU A 86 1.73 -19.04 5.72
N LYS A 87 0.86 -19.56 6.60
CA LYS A 87 -0.51 -19.08 6.74
C LYS A 87 -0.56 -17.61 7.16
N LEU A 88 0.21 -17.22 8.17
CA LEU A 88 0.31 -15.83 8.61
C LEU A 88 0.85 -14.92 7.50
N THR A 89 1.88 -15.38 6.77
CA THR A 89 2.48 -14.63 5.67
C THR A 89 1.48 -14.43 4.52
N ALA A 90 0.76 -15.48 4.13
CA ALA A 90 -0.27 -15.40 3.09
C ALA A 90 -1.41 -14.45 3.48
N GLN A 91 -1.84 -14.50 4.76
CA GLN A 91 -2.83 -13.57 5.29
C GLN A 91 -2.33 -12.13 5.25
N ARG A 92 -1.07 -11.87 5.63
CA ARG A 92 -0.47 -10.52 5.56
C ARG A 92 -0.34 -9.99 4.14
N ILE A 93 0.04 -10.85 3.18
CA ILE A 93 0.08 -10.50 1.75
C ILE A 93 -1.33 -10.10 1.31
N PHE A 94 -2.30 -10.97 1.53
CA PHE A 94 -3.68 -10.70 1.13
C PHE A 94 -4.23 -9.42 1.79
N ASP A 95 -3.93 -9.24 3.07
CA ASP A 95 -4.31 -8.05 3.79
C ASP A 95 -3.66 -6.82 3.14
N PHE A 96 -2.35 -6.81 2.91
CA PHE A 96 -1.63 -5.67 2.32
C PHE A 96 -2.18 -5.21 0.95
N TRP A 97 -2.61 -6.16 0.11
CA TRP A 97 -3.02 -5.90 -1.27
C TRP A 97 -4.52 -5.64 -1.44
N PHE A 98 -5.37 -6.41 -0.75
CA PHE A 98 -6.80 -6.46 -1.04
C PHE A 98 -7.66 -6.04 0.14
N LEU A 99 -7.41 -6.58 1.33
CA LEU A 99 -8.33 -6.41 2.45
C LEU A 99 -7.67 -5.76 3.68
N HIS A 100 -8.37 -4.80 4.27
CA HIS A 100 -8.09 -4.46 5.64
C HIS A 100 -8.80 -5.43 6.59
N ARG A 101 -8.08 -6.44 7.06
CA ARG A 101 -8.47 -7.23 8.22
C ARG A 101 -7.59 -6.78 9.38
N SER A 102 -7.89 -5.66 10.03
CA SER A 102 -7.30 -5.35 11.33
C SER A 102 -8.42 -5.16 12.32
N GLY A 103 -8.32 -5.86 13.44
CA GLY A 103 -9.08 -5.74 14.69
C GLY A 103 -10.59 -5.49 14.60
N GLU A 104 -11.38 -6.43 15.13
CA GLU A 104 -12.84 -6.30 15.30
C GLU A 104 -13.61 -5.79 14.05
N PHE A 105 -13.91 -6.75 13.17
CA PHE A 105 -15.13 -7.00 12.38
C PHE A 105 -16.37 -6.06 12.53
N TRP A 106 -16.55 -5.36 13.66
CA TRP A 106 -17.67 -4.47 13.96
C TRP A 106 -17.52 -3.02 13.45
N ARG A 107 -16.30 -2.47 13.33
CA ARG A 107 -16.11 -1.10 12.80
C ARG A 107 -16.20 -1.01 11.28
N THR A 108 -15.85 -2.09 10.59
CA THR A 108 -15.76 -2.16 9.13
C THR A 108 -17.12 -2.13 8.42
N LEU A 109 -18.21 -2.40 9.15
CA LEU A 109 -19.57 -2.41 8.61
C LEU A 109 -20.35 -1.11 8.85
N VAL A 110 -19.91 -0.21 9.73
CA VAL A 110 -20.77 0.92 10.16
C VAL A 110 -20.34 2.29 9.58
N GLU A 111 -19.09 2.46 9.12
CA GLU A 111 -18.64 3.73 8.52
C GLU A 111 -18.66 3.71 6.96
N PRO A 112 -19.48 4.54 6.30
CA PRO A 112 -19.59 4.59 4.83
C PRO A 112 -18.26 4.85 4.11
N GLY A 113 -17.38 5.68 4.69
CA GLY A 113 -16.09 6.03 4.09
C GLY A 113 -15.12 4.85 3.99
N PHE A 114 -15.22 3.88 4.91
CA PHE A 114 -14.31 2.74 4.94
C PHE A 114 -14.61 1.73 3.82
N ARG A 115 -15.90 1.50 3.53
CA ARG A 115 -16.32 0.59 2.45
C ARG A 115 -15.89 1.09 1.08
N LEU A 116 -16.04 2.39 0.82
CA LEU A 116 -15.58 3.01 -0.41
C LEU A 116 -14.07 2.85 -0.57
N HIS A 117 -13.30 3.08 0.49
CA HIS A 117 -11.86 2.90 0.47
C HIS A 117 -11.45 1.46 0.13
N GLN A 118 -12.10 0.45 0.73
CA GLN A 118 -11.85 -0.96 0.40
C GLN A 118 -12.16 -1.28 -1.07
N LEU A 119 -13.27 -0.76 -1.61
CA LEU A 119 -13.63 -0.95 -3.01
C LEU A 119 -12.62 -0.29 -3.94
N VAL A 120 -12.22 0.94 -3.65
CA VAL A 120 -11.19 1.67 -4.41
C VAL A 120 -9.89 0.88 -4.42
N LEU A 121 -9.44 0.33 -3.28
CA LEU A 121 -8.24 -0.51 -3.24
C LEU A 121 -8.41 -1.82 -4.02
N ALA A 122 -9.55 -2.50 -3.87
CA ALA A 122 -9.83 -3.75 -4.56
C ALA A 122 -9.83 -3.61 -6.08
N VAL A 123 -10.22 -2.44 -6.60
CA VAL A 123 -10.18 -2.13 -8.04
C VAL A 123 -8.82 -1.56 -8.46
N ALA A 124 -8.24 -0.65 -7.68
CA ALA A 124 -6.96 -0.03 -8.00
C ALA A 124 -5.80 -1.03 -7.99
N THR A 125 -5.83 -2.06 -7.14
CA THR A 125 -4.80 -3.10 -7.10
C THR A 125 -4.66 -3.83 -8.44
N PRO A 126 -5.68 -4.52 -8.99
CA PRO A 126 -5.57 -5.17 -10.30
C PRO A 126 -5.30 -4.18 -11.43
N MET A 127 -5.92 -2.99 -11.40
CA MET A 127 -5.63 -1.95 -12.39
C MET A 127 -4.15 -1.54 -12.37
N SER A 128 -3.55 -1.38 -11.19
CA SER A 128 -2.14 -0.98 -11.05
C SER A 128 -1.19 -2.06 -11.55
N LEU A 129 -1.51 -3.35 -11.34
CA LEU A 129 -0.72 -4.46 -11.85
C LEU A 129 -0.79 -4.53 -13.38
N PHE A 130 -1.97 -4.36 -13.95
CA PHE A 130 -2.13 -4.34 -15.41
C PHE A 130 -1.48 -3.11 -16.05
N ALA A 131 -1.64 -1.94 -15.45
CA ALA A 131 -0.95 -0.71 -15.84
C ALA A 131 0.56 -0.88 -15.87
N LEU A 132 1.13 -1.59 -14.90
CA LEU A 132 2.57 -1.85 -14.84
C LEU A 132 3.05 -2.71 -16.03
N VAL A 133 2.24 -3.69 -16.46
CA VAL A 133 2.53 -4.52 -17.64
C VAL A 133 2.48 -3.70 -18.93
N LEU A 134 1.52 -2.78 -19.07
CA LEU A 134 1.46 -1.85 -20.21
C LEU A 134 2.64 -0.88 -20.19
N LEU A 135 2.91 -0.25 -19.05
CA LEU A 135 4.00 0.70 -18.86
C LEU A 135 5.36 0.06 -19.11
N TRP A 136 5.51 -1.25 -18.85
CA TRP A 136 6.72 -2.00 -19.17
C TRP A 136 7.04 -1.99 -20.68
N ARG A 137 6.02 -2.02 -21.53
CA ARG A 137 6.18 -1.99 -22.99
C ARG A 137 6.55 -0.60 -23.50
N GLU A 138 6.03 0.45 -22.89
CA GLU A 138 6.26 1.84 -23.30
C GLU A 138 7.51 2.47 -22.67
N LYS A 139 7.66 2.35 -21.35
CA LYS A 139 8.68 3.04 -20.54
C LYS A 139 9.25 2.10 -19.47
N ARG A 140 10.15 1.20 -19.90
CA ARG A 140 10.80 0.19 -19.04
C ARG A 140 11.37 0.76 -17.74
N LEU A 141 12.08 1.89 -17.79
CA LEU A 141 12.68 2.48 -16.58
C LEU A 141 11.62 2.94 -15.56
N ALA A 142 10.53 3.56 -16.03
CA ALA A 142 9.44 3.98 -15.16
C ALA A 142 8.73 2.77 -14.53
N ALA A 143 8.48 1.72 -15.32
CA ALA A 143 7.91 0.47 -14.83
C ALA A 143 8.84 -0.22 -13.81
N LEU A 144 10.16 -0.23 -14.04
CA LEU A 144 11.13 -0.76 -13.08
C LEU A 144 11.11 -0.01 -11.75
N ILE A 145 11.14 1.33 -11.77
CA ILE A 145 11.14 2.13 -10.54
C ILE A 145 9.84 1.95 -9.76
N MET A 146 8.70 2.06 -10.45
CA MET A 146 7.38 1.89 -9.81
C MET A 146 7.16 0.47 -9.32
N GLY A 147 7.53 -0.54 -10.12
CA GLY A 147 7.45 -1.95 -9.74
C GLY A 147 8.37 -2.28 -8.57
N ALA A 148 9.63 -1.82 -8.61
CA ALA A 148 10.57 -2.01 -7.51
C ALA A 148 10.03 -1.41 -6.21
N TRP A 149 9.50 -0.18 -6.24
CA TRP A 149 8.86 0.41 -5.07
C TRP A 149 7.65 -0.39 -4.60
N LEU A 150 6.77 -0.80 -5.53
CA LEU A 150 5.54 -1.50 -5.20
C LEU A 150 5.78 -2.90 -4.61
N PHE A 151 6.82 -3.61 -5.04
CA PHE A 151 7.11 -4.98 -4.61
C PHE A 151 8.18 -5.12 -3.53
N LEU A 152 9.24 -4.29 -3.54
CA LEU A 152 10.32 -4.40 -2.55
C LEU A 152 9.95 -3.77 -1.21
N PHE A 153 9.23 -2.64 -1.24
CA PHE A 153 8.80 -1.95 -0.03
C PHE A 153 7.99 -2.86 0.93
N PRO A 154 6.98 -3.65 0.47
CA PRO A 154 6.18 -4.46 1.37
C PRO A 154 6.83 -5.73 1.92
N LEU A 155 7.99 -6.16 1.43
CA LEU A 155 8.57 -7.47 1.76
C LEU A 155 8.70 -7.70 3.28
N VAL A 156 9.13 -6.67 4.01
CA VAL A 156 9.29 -6.76 5.47
C VAL A 156 7.93 -6.93 6.17
N TYR A 157 6.87 -6.35 5.62
CA TYR A 157 5.51 -6.43 6.17
C TYR A 157 4.78 -7.74 5.85
N TYR A 158 5.38 -8.62 5.04
CA TYR A 158 4.87 -9.98 4.88
C TYR A 158 5.28 -10.89 6.04
N ILE A 159 6.42 -10.62 6.67
CA ILE A 159 6.97 -11.44 7.76
C ILE A 159 6.79 -10.81 9.15
N VAL A 160 6.47 -9.52 9.21
CA VAL A 160 6.10 -8.78 10.43
C VAL A 160 4.61 -8.45 10.40
N GLN A 161 3.99 -8.33 11.57
CA GLN A 161 2.58 -7.96 11.71
C GLN A 161 2.26 -6.67 10.93
N SER A 162 1.13 -6.70 10.22
CA SER A 162 0.73 -5.61 9.33
C SER A 162 0.04 -4.47 10.09
N SER A 163 0.18 -3.25 9.60
CA SER A 163 -0.54 -2.05 10.08
C SER A 163 -0.92 -1.19 8.88
N ASP A 164 -2.03 -0.46 8.97
CA ASP A 164 -2.53 0.40 7.87
C ASP A 164 -1.54 1.46 7.46
N ARG A 165 -0.82 1.97 8.45
CA ARG A 165 0.17 3.01 8.26
C ARG A 165 1.26 2.58 7.29
N TYR A 166 1.55 1.29 7.20
CA TYR A 166 2.58 0.75 6.33
C TYR A 166 2.16 0.67 4.86
N ARG A 167 0.87 0.80 4.55
CA ARG A 167 0.40 0.80 3.15
C ARG A 167 0.52 2.18 2.51
N MET A 168 0.37 3.24 3.30
CA MET A 168 0.36 4.64 2.84
C MET A 168 1.48 4.98 1.85
N PRO A 169 2.75 4.60 2.08
CA PRO A 169 3.84 4.93 1.15
C PRO A 169 3.76 4.20 -0.20
N THR A 170 2.92 3.18 -0.33
CA THR A 170 2.71 2.47 -1.61
C THR A 170 1.44 2.88 -2.33
N LEU A 171 0.51 3.55 -1.65
CA LEU A 171 -0.80 3.90 -2.23
C LEU A 171 -0.66 4.88 -3.40
N TRP A 172 0.24 5.85 -3.32
CA TRP A 172 0.44 6.81 -4.41
C TRP A 172 0.88 6.13 -5.72
N VAL A 173 1.77 5.13 -5.66
CA VAL A 173 2.18 4.36 -6.85
C VAL A 173 1.00 3.58 -7.42
N ARG A 174 0.22 2.92 -6.56
CA ARG A 174 -0.96 2.16 -6.98
C ARG A 174 -1.97 3.06 -7.69
N TYR A 175 -2.31 4.21 -7.10
CA TYR A 175 -3.28 5.14 -7.69
C TYR A 175 -2.78 5.80 -8.97
N LEU A 176 -1.49 6.13 -9.04
CA LEU A 176 -0.89 6.70 -10.26
C LEU A 176 -0.94 5.69 -11.41
N LEU A 177 -0.58 4.43 -11.16
CA LEU A 177 -0.67 3.36 -12.14
C LEU A 177 -2.13 3.08 -12.55
N ALA A 178 -3.05 3.02 -11.59
CA ALA A 178 -4.47 2.86 -11.88
C ALA A 178 -5.03 4.02 -12.74
N GLY A 179 -4.66 5.26 -12.42
CA GLY A 179 -5.03 6.44 -13.19
C GLY A 179 -4.45 6.44 -14.60
N TYR A 180 -3.21 5.99 -14.77
CA TYR A 180 -2.59 5.82 -16.08
C TYR A 180 -3.37 4.82 -16.96
N LEU A 181 -3.77 3.67 -16.41
CA LEU A 181 -4.61 2.71 -17.12
C LEU A 181 -5.98 3.30 -17.47
N ALA A 182 -6.63 3.98 -16.54
CA ALA A 182 -7.90 4.65 -16.80
C ALA A 182 -7.78 5.69 -17.94
N GLY A 183 -6.70 6.46 -17.96
CA GLY A 183 -6.40 7.42 -19.02
C GLY A 183 -6.21 6.75 -20.38
N GLN A 184 -5.47 5.64 -20.45
CA GLN A 184 -5.33 4.87 -21.69
C GLN A 184 -6.67 4.32 -22.20
N LEU A 185 -7.48 3.76 -21.29
CA LEU A 185 -8.81 3.24 -21.63
C LEU A 185 -9.73 4.34 -22.18
N LEU A 186 -9.71 5.53 -21.57
CA LEU A 186 -10.48 6.68 -22.06
C LEU A 186 -10.02 7.16 -23.44
N GLN A 187 -8.71 7.22 -23.69
CA GLN A 187 -8.17 7.58 -25.00
C GLN A 187 -8.54 6.54 -26.07
N TRP A 188 -8.46 5.25 -25.73
CA TRP A 188 -8.87 4.16 -26.61
C TRP A 188 -10.37 4.21 -26.92
N LEU A 189 -11.22 4.44 -25.93
CA LEU A 189 -12.67 4.61 -26.13
C LEU A 189 -12.98 5.81 -27.03
N ASN A 190 -12.30 6.95 -26.82
CA ASN A 190 -12.49 8.15 -27.63
C ASN A 190 -12.00 8.01 -29.07
N SER A 191 -11.02 7.14 -29.34
CA SER A 191 -10.55 6.88 -30.70
C SER A 191 -11.40 5.87 -31.45
N HIS A 192 -12.12 4.99 -30.74
CA HIS A 192 -12.97 3.95 -31.33
C HIS A 192 -14.46 4.32 -31.36
N TRP A 193 -14.89 5.33 -30.62
CA TRP A 193 -16.22 5.91 -30.74
C TRP A 193 -16.20 7.07 -31.74
N PRO A 194 -16.73 6.92 -32.97
CA PRO A 194 -16.83 8.06 -33.90
C PRO A 194 -17.70 9.14 -33.25
N ARG A 195 -17.17 10.35 -33.13
CA ARG A 195 -17.99 11.50 -32.71
C ARG A 195 -19.11 11.65 -33.73
N ALA A 196 -20.34 11.34 -33.34
CA ALA A 196 -21.54 11.60 -34.13
C ALA A 196 -21.87 13.11 -34.17
N THR A 197 -20.90 13.93 -34.58
CA THR A 197 -21.05 15.39 -34.67
C THR A 197 -20.39 15.89 -35.96
N SER A 198 -21.01 15.57 -37.09
CA SER A 198 -20.82 16.29 -38.36
C SER A 198 -22.05 16.14 -39.25
N ALA A 199 -23.25 16.32 -38.70
CA ALA A 199 -24.48 16.44 -39.47
C ALA A 199 -25.47 17.30 -38.69
N LEU A 200 -25.29 18.63 -38.72
CA LEU A 200 -26.30 19.68 -38.49
C LEU A 200 -25.55 21.02 -38.53
N GLY A 201 -25.42 21.60 -39.73
CA GLY A 201 -24.76 22.91 -39.86
C GLY A 201 -24.31 23.32 -41.27
N SER A 202 -24.80 22.69 -42.35
CA SER A 202 -24.60 23.20 -43.71
C SER A 202 -25.91 23.23 -44.49
N SER A 203 -26.85 24.09 -44.08
CA SER A 203 -27.94 24.50 -44.96
C SER A 203 -28.53 25.85 -44.54
N ARG A 204 -27.92 26.94 -44.99
CA ARG A 204 -28.65 28.14 -45.43
C ARG A 204 -27.71 29.04 -46.23
N SER A 205 -27.66 28.78 -47.53
CA SER A 205 -27.31 29.74 -48.58
C SER A 205 -28.59 30.12 -49.31
N GLY A 206 -28.77 31.42 -49.58
CA GLY A 206 -29.90 32.00 -50.33
C GLY A 206 -30.94 32.59 -49.37
N SER A 207 -31.29 33.86 -49.40
CA SER A 207 -31.22 34.87 -50.46
C SER A 207 -31.56 36.22 -49.83
N GLU A 208 -30.82 37.29 -50.14
CA GLU A 208 -31.37 38.65 -50.24
C GLU A 208 -30.31 39.59 -50.82
N SER A 209 -30.37 39.76 -52.13
CA SER A 209 -29.87 40.92 -52.85
C SER A 209 -30.93 42.02 -52.77
N PHE A 210 -30.60 43.17 -52.18
CA PHE A 210 -31.28 44.43 -52.46
C PHE A 210 -30.26 45.56 -52.57
N GLU A 211 -30.53 46.42 -53.53
CA GLU A 211 -29.62 47.33 -54.21
C GLU A 211 -29.13 48.53 -53.41
N SER A 212 -28.03 49.07 -53.92
CA SER A 212 -27.41 50.38 -53.68
C SER A 212 -28.34 51.58 -53.80
N ALA A 213 -28.15 52.60 -52.96
CA ALA A 213 -27.81 53.98 -53.35
C ALA A 213 -27.98 54.95 -52.16
N GLY A 214 -27.04 55.88 -51.99
CA GLY A 214 -27.26 57.09 -51.18
C GLY A 214 -26.02 57.64 -50.47
N SER A 215 -25.27 58.49 -51.17
CA SER A 215 -24.43 59.57 -50.63
C SER A 215 -25.16 60.36 -49.53
N TRP A 216 -24.52 60.98 -48.53
CA TRP A 216 -23.77 62.24 -48.62
C TRP A 216 -22.91 62.51 -47.37
N THR A 217 -21.83 63.27 -47.61
CA THR A 217 -21.01 64.12 -46.71
C THR A 217 -21.80 64.79 -45.57
N THR A 218 -21.27 65.01 -44.36
CA THR A 218 -20.11 65.86 -43.97
C THR A 218 -19.59 65.46 -42.59
#